data_AF-A0A094HQC6-F1
#
_entry.id   AF-A0A094HQC6-F1
#
_cell.length_a   1.000
_cell.length_b   1.000
_cell.length_c   1.000
_cell.angle_alpha   90.00
_cell.angle_beta   90.00
_cell.angle_gamma   90.00
#
_symmetry.space_group_name_H-M   'P 1'
#
loop_
_entity.id
_entity.type
_entity.pdbx_description
1 polymer ?
#
loop_
_entity_poly.entity_id
_entity_poly.type
_entity_poly.pdbx_seq_one_letter_code
_entity_poly.pdbx_strand_id
1 'polypeptide(L)'
;MSTVTVSRPPSVHAPWRKSYIITLFVFNLLFTSCVCIYGFAIYGSSIYLGTDTGVSDFSEKTNLAGGAVGLLSTIIVIAHIVLFSRFRLTAQIFLYGNLVVVLVSFVQLATGIAAFVRKEEDDAIEYLTISFEAANCFFAIWMLVYAVLVWRRVNAGRERDMSRPRKWSNAGAKGLDAQQEGGIPMI
;
A
#
# COMPACT_ATOMS: atom_id res chain seq x y z
N MET A 1 27.65 -25.01 -29.97
CA MET A 1 26.85 -25.06 -28.72
C MET A 1 26.79 -23.66 -28.14
N SER A 2 25.68 -22.95 -28.36
CA SER A 2 25.46 -21.60 -27.82
C SER A 2 25.04 -21.71 -26.35
N THR A 3 25.88 -21.22 -25.45
CA THR A 3 25.57 -21.06 -24.04
C THR A 3 24.48 -20.01 -23.88
N VAL A 4 23.27 -20.45 -23.54
CA VAL A 4 22.19 -19.56 -23.12
C VAL A 4 22.57 -18.98 -21.76
N THR A 5 23.11 -17.77 -21.77
CA THR A 5 23.30 -16.95 -20.57
C THR A 5 21.94 -16.56 -20.02
N VAL A 6 21.48 -17.30 -19.01
CA VAL A 6 20.30 -16.95 -18.22
C VAL A 6 20.64 -15.68 -17.42
N SER A 7 20.31 -14.52 -17.99
CA SER A 7 20.74 -13.19 -17.54
C SER A 7 19.80 -12.50 -16.56
N ARG A 8 18.85 -13.23 -15.96
CA ARG A 8 17.97 -12.66 -14.94
C ARG A 8 17.93 -13.58 -13.73
N PRO A 9 18.24 -13.08 -12.51
CA PRO A 9 17.85 -13.81 -11.33
C PRO A 9 16.32 -14.01 -11.43
N PRO A 10 15.80 -15.21 -11.10
CA PRO A 10 14.36 -15.41 -11.07
C PRO A 10 13.80 -14.28 -10.23
N SER A 11 12.77 -13.58 -10.73
CA SER A 11 12.06 -12.60 -9.94
C SER A 11 11.56 -13.33 -8.70
N VAL A 12 12.33 -13.25 -7.60
CA VAL A 12 12.00 -13.95 -6.37
C VAL A 12 10.68 -13.32 -5.96
N HIS A 13 9.58 -14.07 -6.16
CA HIS A 13 8.30 -13.66 -5.62
C HIS A 13 8.53 -13.42 -4.15
N ALA A 14 8.21 -12.21 -3.70
CA ALA A 14 8.39 -11.90 -2.30
C ALA A 14 7.54 -12.91 -1.49
N PRO A 15 8.02 -13.36 -0.32
CA PRO A 15 7.32 -14.34 0.49
C PRO A 15 6.12 -13.69 1.19
N TRP A 16 5.08 -13.35 0.42
CA TRP A 16 3.85 -12.74 0.90
C TRP A 16 3.02 -13.79 1.64
N ARG A 17 2.58 -13.46 2.86
CA ARG A 17 1.55 -14.26 3.53
C ARG A 17 0.20 -13.81 2.99
N LYS A 18 -0.39 -14.60 2.09
CA LYS A 18 -1.65 -14.28 1.37
C LYS A 18 -2.76 -13.81 2.32
N SER A 19 -2.96 -14.48 3.45
CA SER A 19 -4.00 -14.12 4.43
C SER A 19 -3.81 -12.72 5.04
N TYR A 20 -2.57 -12.24 5.15
CA TYR A 20 -2.27 -10.95 5.76
C TYR A 20 -2.26 -9.83 4.72
N ILE A 21 -1.61 -10.04 3.58
CA ILE A 21 -1.51 -9.02 2.53
C ILE A 21 -2.87 -8.71 1.89
N ILE A 22 -3.72 -9.71 1.68
CA ILE A 22 -5.07 -9.52 1.11
C ILE A 22 -5.92 -8.70 2.09
N THR A 23 -5.90 -9.06 3.37
CA THR A 23 -6.65 -8.35 4.41
C THR A 23 -6.22 -6.88 4.49
N LEU A 24 -4.91 -6.62 4.48
CA LEU A 24 -4.41 -5.25 4.49
C LEU A 24 -4.73 -4.48 3.20
N PHE A 25 -4.73 -5.13 2.03
CA PHE A 25 -5.18 -4.48 0.79
C PHE A 25 -6.65 -4.08 0.85
N VAL A 26 -7.50 -4.95 1.40
CA VAL A 26 -8.94 -4.67 1.55
C VAL A 26 -9.15 -3.48 2.47
N PHE A 27 -8.53 -3.46 3.66
CA PHE A 27 -8.68 -2.34 4.59
C PHE A 27 -8.08 -1.04 4.04
N ASN A 28 -6.90 -1.08 3.44
CA ASN A 28 -6.29 0.11 2.87
C ASN A 28 -7.14 0.69 1.71
N LEU A 29 -7.65 -0.18 0.83
CA LEU A 29 -8.56 0.24 -0.23
C LEU A 29 -9.87 0.80 0.32
N LEU A 30 -10.44 0.16 1.34
CA LEU A 30 -11.67 0.62 1.99
C LEU A 30 -11.49 2.03 2.55
N PHE A 31 -10.50 2.25 3.42
CA PHE A 31 -10.32 3.55 4.08
C PHE A 31 -9.88 4.65 3.11
N THR A 32 -9.00 4.35 2.14
CA THR A 32 -8.65 5.33 1.08
C THR A 32 -9.89 5.70 0.25
N SER A 33 -10.74 4.73 -0.10
CA SER A 33 -11.98 5.00 -0.83
C SER A 33 -13.01 5.78 0.00
N CYS A 34 -13.13 5.49 1.29
CA CYS A 34 -14.01 6.23 2.19
C CYS A 34 -13.62 7.71 2.25
N VAL A 35 -12.32 8.04 2.40
CA VAL A 35 -11.83 9.43 2.38
C VAL A 35 -12.19 10.12 1.06
N CYS A 36 -12.00 9.44 -0.08
CA CYS A 36 -12.33 10.00 -1.39
C CYS A 36 -13.83 10.27 -1.54
N ILE A 37 -14.65 9.24 -1.29
CA ILE A 37 -16.11 9.31 -1.46
C ILE A 37 -16.68 10.34 -0.50
N TYR A 38 -16.22 10.36 0.75
CA TYR A 38 -16.69 11.30 1.76
C TYR A 38 -16.31 12.74 1.38
N GLY A 39 -15.05 13.01 1.01
CA GLY A 39 -14.62 14.34 0.60
C GLY A 39 -15.40 14.88 -0.61
N PHE A 40 -15.65 14.04 -1.62
CA PHE A 40 -16.47 14.43 -2.78
C PHE A 40 -17.96 14.56 -2.44
N ALA A 41 -18.50 13.73 -1.55
CA ALA A 41 -19.89 13.81 -1.13
C ALA A 41 -20.17 15.10 -0.36
N ILE A 42 -19.29 15.48 0.58
CA ILE A 42 -19.38 16.74 1.32
C ILE A 42 -19.29 17.92 0.35
N TYR A 43 -18.30 17.93 -0.54
CA TYR A 43 -18.16 18.96 -1.56
C TYR A 43 -19.41 19.08 -2.46
N GLY A 44 -19.92 17.95 -2.95
CA GLY A 44 -21.12 17.92 -3.80
C GLY A 44 -22.38 18.39 -3.06
N SER A 45 -22.52 18.03 -1.79
CA SER A 45 -23.63 18.51 -0.95
C SER A 45 -23.53 20.01 -0.69
N SER A 46 -22.32 20.56 -0.49
CA SER A 46 -22.08 21.99 -0.33
C SER A 46 -22.56 22.78 -1.54
N ILE A 47 -22.18 22.35 -2.75
CA ILE A 47 -22.62 23.01 -4.00
C ILE A 47 -24.13 22.92 -4.17
N TYR A 48 -24.74 21.77 -3.85
CA TYR A 48 -26.17 21.54 -4.09
C TYR A 48 -27.07 22.34 -3.13
N LEU A 49 -26.70 22.42 -1.85
CA LEU A 49 -27.46 23.11 -0.81
C LEU A 49 -27.07 24.61 -0.70
N GLY A 50 -25.97 25.03 -1.31
CA GLY A 50 -25.52 26.43 -1.28
C GLY A 50 -25.22 26.91 0.14
N THR A 51 -25.72 28.09 0.50
CA THR A 51 -25.46 28.74 1.80
C THR A 51 -26.08 28.03 3.01
N ASP A 52 -26.94 27.03 2.80
CA ASP A 52 -27.70 26.37 3.87
C ASP A 52 -26.95 25.21 4.53
N THR A 53 -25.71 24.91 4.11
CA THR A 53 -24.95 23.76 4.64
C THR A 53 -24.22 24.03 5.95
N GLY A 54 -24.01 25.30 6.32
CA GLY A 54 -23.17 25.67 7.46
C GLY A 54 -21.68 25.34 7.27
N VAL A 55 -21.27 24.83 6.10
CA VAL A 55 -19.88 24.48 5.82
C VAL A 55 -19.12 25.73 5.35
N SER A 56 -17.99 26.03 5.98
CA SER A 56 -17.15 27.15 5.55
C SER A 56 -16.49 26.89 4.18
N ASP A 57 -16.28 27.96 3.40
CA ASP A 57 -15.52 27.93 2.13
C ASP A 57 -14.15 27.24 2.26
N PHE A 58 -13.52 27.36 3.44
CA PHE A 58 -12.25 26.71 3.72
C PHE A 58 -12.41 25.20 3.84
N SER A 59 -13.40 24.75 4.62
CA SER A 59 -13.74 23.34 4.79
C SER A 59 -14.15 22.67 3.48
N GLU A 60 -14.92 23.37 2.64
CA GLU A 60 -15.31 22.88 1.32
C GLU A 60 -14.08 22.58 0.44
N LYS A 61 -13.15 23.53 0.37
CA LYS A 61 -11.92 23.39 -0.41
C LYS A 61 -10.99 22.32 0.15
N THR A 62 -10.88 22.20 1.48
CA THR A 62 -10.05 21.16 2.10
C THR A 62 -10.64 19.77 1.90
N ASN A 63 -11.96 19.60 1.98
CA ASN A 63 -12.62 18.32 1.70
C ASN A 63 -12.47 17.89 0.24
N LEU A 64 -12.59 18.82 -0.71
CA LEU A 64 -12.31 18.56 -2.12
C LEU A 64 -10.84 18.18 -2.34
N ALA A 65 -9.91 18.94 -1.75
CA ALA A 65 -8.48 18.67 -1.86
C ALA A 65 -8.12 17.31 -1.25
N GLY A 66 -8.64 16.99 -0.06
CA GLY A 66 -8.47 15.71 0.61
C GLY A 66 -8.98 14.55 -0.24
N GLY A 67 -10.17 14.69 -0.83
CA GLY A 67 -10.75 13.71 -1.75
C GLY A 67 -9.92 13.51 -3.03
N ALA A 68 -9.48 14.61 -3.67
CA ALA A 68 -8.67 14.56 -4.88
C ALA A 68 -7.27 13.96 -4.65
N VAL A 69 -6.63 14.33 -3.54
CA VAL A 69 -5.35 13.76 -3.10
C VAL A 69 -5.52 12.28 -2.76
N GLY A 70 -6.67 11.90 -2.20
CA GLY A 70 -7.02 10.52 -1.89
C GLY A 70 -7.05 9.62 -3.11
N LEU A 71 -7.55 10.13 -4.25
CA LEU A 71 -7.58 9.36 -5.49
C LEU A 71 -6.20 8.85 -5.91
N LEU A 72 -5.13 9.63 -5.68
CA LEU A 72 -3.76 9.19 -5.95
C LEU A 72 -3.40 7.95 -5.12
N SER A 73 -3.75 7.95 -3.83
CA SER A 73 -3.50 6.79 -2.96
C SER A 73 -4.34 5.58 -3.38
N THR A 74 -5.61 5.78 -3.74
CA THR A 74 -6.50 4.72 -4.24
C THR A 74 -5.96 4.09 -5.52
N ILE A 75 -5.50 4.89 -6.50
CA ILE A 75 -4.91 4.38 -7.75
C ILE A 75 -3.67 3.52 -7.45
N ILE A 76 -2.81 3.96 -6.53
CA ILE A 76 -1.61 3.19 -6.15
C ILE A 76 -1.99 1.86 -5.48
N VAL A 77 -2.97 1.87 -4.56
CA VAL A 77 -3.46 0.66 -3.89
C VAL A 77 -4.08 -0.31 -4.92
N ILE A 78 -4.89 0.17 -5.85
CA ILE A 78 -5.44 -0.64 -6.95
C ILE A 78 -4.31 -1.21 -7.82
N ALA A 79 -3.32 -0.39 -8.19
CA ALA A 79 -2.17 -0.83 -8.97
C ALA A 79 -1.39 -1.94 -8.23
N HIS A 80 -1.21 -1.86 -6.91
CA HIS A 80 -0.63 -2.93 -6.12
C HIS A 80 -1.46 -4.21 -6.14
N ILE A 81 -2.79 -4.11 -6.04
CA ILE A 81 -3.69 -5.28 -6.09
C ILE A 81 -3.61 -5.95 -7.46
N VAL A 82 -3.60 -5.18 -8.56
CA VAL A 82 -3.47 -5.70 -9.93
C VAL A 82 -2.08 -6.32 -10.17
N LEU A 83 -1.02 -5.68 -9.69
CA LEU A 83 0.33 -6.22 -9.77
C LEU A 83 0.47 -7.50 -8.93
N PHE A 84 -0.20 -7.56 -7.78
CA PHE A 84 -0.25 -8.75 -6.93
C PHE A 84 -1.00 -9.90 -7.62
N SER A 85 -2.16 -9.64 -8.21
CA SER A 85 -2.96 -10.66 -8.92
C SER A 85 -2.26 -11.19 -10.17
N ARG A 86 -1.45 -10.36 -10.84
CA ARG A 86 -0.61 -10.76 -11.98
C ARG A 86 0.74 -11.34 -11.57
N PHE A 87 1.00 -11.52 -10.28
CA PHE A 87 2.28 -12.00 -9.75
C PHE A 87 3.50 -11.15 -10.18
N ARG A 88 3.30 -9.87 -10.52
CA ARG A 88 4.38 -8.95 -10.93
C ARG A 88 4.82 -8.00 -9.82
N LEU A 89 4.25 -8.14 -8.62
CA LEU A 89 4.56 -7.28 -7.49
C LEU A 89 5.94 -7.64 -6.90
N THR A 90 6.95 -6.82 -7.21
CA THR A 90 8.28 -6.88 -6.60
C THR A 90 8.29 -6.16 -5.25
N ALA A 91 9.10 -6.64 -4.29
CA ALA A 91 9.22 -6.03 -2.95
C ALA A 91 9.63 -4.54 -2.98
N GLN A 92 10.46 -4.12 -3.95
CA GLN A 92 10.84 -2.72 -4.12
C GLN A 92 9.66 -1.85 -4.56
N ILE A 93 8.92 -2.27 -5.59
CA ILE A 93 7.75 -1.54 -6.10
C ILE A 93 6.71 -1.38 -4.98
N PHE A 94 6.47 -2.46 -4.24
CA PHE A 94 5.55 -2.45 -3.10
C PHE A 94 6.02 -1.50 -1.99
N LEU A 95 7.31 -1.48 -1.66
CA LEU A 95 7.86 -0.58 -0.64
C LEU A 95 7.71 0.90 -1.04
N TYR A 96 8.15 1.27 -2.25
CA TYR A 96 8.08 2.65 -2.71
C TYR A 96 6.64 3.12 -2.89
N GLY A 97 5.75 2.27 -3.42
CA GLY A 97 4.35 2.62 -3.56
C GLY A 97 3.67 2.85 -2.20
N ASN A 98 3.93 1.99 -1.20
CA ASN A 98 3.38 2.21 0.14
C ASN A 98 3.99 3.43 0.85
N LEU A 99 5.26 3.75 0.58
CA LEU A 99 5.87 4.97 1.10
C LEU A 99 5.14 6.21 0.56
N VAL A 100 4.84 6.24 -0.75
CA VAL A 100 4.06 7.33 -1.36
C VAL A 100 2.67 7.42 -0.74
N VAL A 101 1.97 6.28 -0.57
CA VAL A 101 0.65 6.25 0.07
C VAL A 101 0.70 6.85 1.48
N VAL A 102 1.70 6.50 2.29
CA VAL A 102 1.87 7.06 3.63
C VAL A 102 2.12 8.57 3.60
N LEU A 103 2.98 9.07 2.71
CA LEU A 103 3.22 10.50 2.57
C LEU A 103 1.95 11.26 2.18
N VAL A 104 1.19 10.70 1.24
CA VAL A 104 -0.09 11.26 0.79
C VAL A 104 -1.11 11.27 1.95
N SER A 105 -1.22 10.19 2.72
CA SER A 105 -2.09 10.11 3.89
C SER A 105 -1.71 11.13 4.97
N PHE A 106 -0.42 11.37 5.20
CA PHE A 106 0.02 12.41 6.14
C PHE A 106 -0.34 13.82 5.67
N VAL A 107 -0.24 14.10 4.37
CA VAL A 107 -0.68 15.37 3.81
C VAL A 107 -2.18 15.57 4.02
N GLN A 108 -2.99 14.53 3.79
CA GLN A 108 -4.43 14.57 4.06
C GLN A 108 -4.71 14.87 5.54
N LEU A 109 -4.13 14.09 6.45
CA LEU A 109 -4.31 14.30 7.89
C LEU A 109 -3.91 15.70 8.34
N ALA A 110 -2.81 16.24 7.79
CA ALA A 110 -2.39 17.62 8.08
C ALA A 110 -3.42 18.65 7.60
N THR A 111 -4.03 18.42 6.42
CA THR A 111 -5.10 19.30 5.91
C THR A 111 -6.38 19.21 6.73
N GLY A 112 -6.80 18.02 7.18
CA GLY A 112 -7.97 17.87 8.06
C GLY A 112 -7.76 18.48 9.44
N ILE A 113 -6.57 18.33 10.03
CA ILE A 113 -6.22 19.01 11.29
C ILE A 113 -6.25 20.54 11.11
N ALA A 114 -5.73 21.05 9.99
CA ALA A 114 -5.75 22.47 9.70
C ALA A 114 -7.18 23.02 9.51
N ALA A 115 -8.09 22.24 8.92
CA ALA A 115 -9.51 22.54 8.83
C ALA A 115 -10.16 22.62 10.21
N PHE A 116 -9.91 21.61 11.04
CA PHE A 116 -10.46 21.55 12.40
C PHE A 116 -9.99 22.67 13.32
N VAL A 117 -8.72 23.05 13.28
CA VAL A 117 -8.17 24.15 14.10
C VAL A 117 -8.77 25.50 13.71
N ARG A 118 -9.22 25.66 12.47
CA ARG A 118 -9.80 26.90 11.96
C ARG A 118 -11.31 27.01 12.16
N LYS A 119 -11.98 25.97 12.65
CA LYS A 119 -13.42 26.03 12.87
C LYS A 119 -13.76 26.80 14.14
N GLU A 120 -14.83 27.59 14.09
CA GLU A 120 -15.33 28.35 15.25
C GLU A 120 -16.39 27.57 16.05
N GLU A 121 -17.08 26.60 15.45
CA GLU A 121 -18.13 25.79 16.11
C GLU A 121 -17.90 24.30 15.98
N ASP A 122 -18.43 23.53 16.95
CA ASP A 122 -18.12 22.12 17.12
C ASP A 122 -18.86 21.18 16.15
N ASP A 123 -18.53 21.28 14.85
CA ASP A 123 -19.16 20.49 13.80
C ASP A 123 -18.75 19.00 13.79
N ALA A 124 -19.76 18.12 13.74
CA ALA A 124 -19.60 16.67 13.65
C ALA A 124 -18.95 16.22 12.33
N ILE A 125 -19.11 17.00 11.26
CA ILE A 125 -18.56 16.71 9.92
C ILE A 125 -17.03 16.72 9.95
N GLU A 126 -16.43 17.71 10.62
CA GLU A 126 -14.98 17.85 10.74
C GLU A 126 -14.36 16.74 11.59
N TYR A 127 -15.02 16.36 12.70
CA TYR A 127 -14.58 15.22 13.52
C TYR A 127 -14.58 13.91 12.72
N LEU A 128 -15.62 13.68 11.91
CA LEU A 128 -15.72 12.49 11.09
C LEU A 128 -14.65 12.49 9.98
N THR A 129 -14.36 13.65 9.39
CA THR A 129 -13.31 13.83 8.38
C THR A 129 -11.94 13.44 8.93
N ILE A 130 -11.53 14.02 10.07
CA ILE A 130 -10.25 13.68 10.71
C ILE A 130 -10.21 12.21 11.11
N SER A 131 -11.32 11.66 11.60
CA SER A 131 -11.37 10.24 12.00
C SER A 131 -11.09 9.31 10.82
N PHE A 132 -11.66 9.60 9.64
CA PHE A 132 -11.38 8.84 8.42
C PHE A 132 -9.94 9.01 7.94
N GLU A 133 -9.39 10.22 7.97
CA GLU A 133 -8.00 10.48 7.59
C GLU A 133 -7.01 9.80 8.55
N ALA A 134 -7.28 9.84 9.85
CA ALA A 134 -6.47 9.17 10.87
C ALA A 134 -6.50 7.65 10.71
N ALA A 135 -7.69 7.07 10.45
CA ALA A 135 -7.81 5.65 10.15
C ALA A 135 -7.04 5.29 8.86
N ASN A 136 -7.14 6.11 7.81
CA ASN A 136 -6.40 5.91 6.57
C ASN A 136 -4.88 5.90 6.81
N CYS A 137 -4.36 6.88 7.57
CA CYS A 137 -2.96 6.92 8.02
C CYS A 137 -2.54 5.65 8.76
N PHE A 138 -3.37 5.18 9.70
CA PHE A 138 -3.07 3.97 10.47
C PHE A 138 -2.88 2.74 9.56
N PHE A 139 -3.81 2.50 8.62
CA PHE A 139 -3.70 1.37 7.70
C PHE A 139 -2.55 1.55 6.69
N ALA A 140 -2.30 2.76 6.22
CA ALA A 140 -1.17 3.07 5.35
C ALA A 140 0.17 2.76 6.05
N ILE A 141 0.33 3.15 7.32
CA ILE A 141 1.54 2.87 8.12
C ILE A 141 1.70 1.36 8.31
N TRP A 142 0.64 0.64 8.69
CA TRP A 142 0.71 -0.82 8.85
C TRP A 142 1.09 -1.54 7.55
N MET A 143 0.58 -1.05 6.43
CA MET A 143 0.97 -1.54 5.11
C MET A 143 2.44 -1.28 4.79
N LEU A 144 2.96 -0.10 5.12
CA LEU A 144 4.38 0.22 4.97
C LEU A 144 5.26 -0.65 5.88
N VAL A 145 4.87 -0.85 7.14
CA VAL A 145 5.58 -1.75 8.07
C VAL A 145 5.64 -3.17 7.49
N TYR A 146 4.53 -3.67 6.96
CA TYR A 146 4.51 -4.98 6.29
C TYR A 146 5.45 -5.00 5.07
N ALA A 147 5.43 -3.95 4.24
CA ALA A 147 6.31 -3.82 3.09
C ALA A 147 7.80 -3.83 3.48
N VAL A 148 8.18 -3.12 4.54
CA VAL A 148 9.54 -3.09 5.08
C VAL A 148 9.95 -4.47 5.58
N LEU A 149 9.10 -5.16 6.33
CA LEU A 149 9.40 -6.51 6.82
C LEU A 149 9.64 -7.50 5.68
N VAL A 150 8.82 -7.46 4.64
CA VAL A 150 9.00 -8.31 3.46
C VAL A 150 10.28 -7.93 2.71
N TRP A 151 10.54 -6.64 2.51
CA TRP A 151 11.76 -6.17 1.86
C TRP A 151 13.02 -6.62 2.60
N ARG A 152 13.04 -6.50 3.94
CA ARG A 152 14.15 -6.99 4.78
C ARG A 152 14.33 -8.51 4.65
N ARG A 153 13.25 -9.29 4.62
CA ARG A 153 13.33 -10.75 4.42
C ARG A 153 13.90 -11.11 3.05
N VAL A 154 13.48 -10.42 2.00
CA VAL A 154 14.01 -10.62 0.64
C VAL A 154 15.50 -10.28 0.58
N ASN A 155 15.93 -9.16 1.19
CA ASN A 155 17.33 -8.77 1.21
C ASN A 155 18.19 -9.70 2.07
N ALA A 156 17.70 -10.14 3.23
CA ALA A 156 18.40 -11.14 4.06
C ALA A 156 18.53 -12.49 3.33
N GLY A 157 17.53 -12.89 2.54
CA GLY A 157 17.62 -14.05 1.64
C GLY A 157 18.73 -13.87 0.59
N ARG A 158 18.81 -12.70 -0.03
CA ARG A 158 19.89 -12.36 -0.98
C ARG A 158 21.26 -12.34 -0.32
N GLU A 159 21.39 -11.83 0.90
CA GLU A 159 22.65 -11.86 1.66
C GLU A 159 23.08 -13.30 1.99
N ARG A 160 22.14 -14.20 2.33
CA ARG A 160 22.42 -15.62 2.53
C ARG A 160 22.85 -16.33 1.24
N ASP A 161 22.26 -15.97 0.10
CA ASP A 161 22.66 -16.50 -1.21
C ASP A 161 24.03 -15.96 -1.68
N MET A 162 24.40 -14.73 -1.31
CA MET A 162 25.69 -14.11 -1.62
C MET A 162 26.82 -14.53 -0.69
N SER A 163 26.51 -14.86 0.58
CA SER A 163 27.47 -15.33 1.59
C SER A 163 27.78 -16.82 1.48
N ARG A 164 26.94 -17.60 0.77
CA ARG A 164 27.36 -18.92 0.30
C ARG A 164 28.38 -18.71 -0.81
N PRO A 165 29.67 -19.04 -0.61
CA PRO A 165 30.58 -19.11 -1.73
C PRO A 165 29.94 -20.07 -2.72
N ARG A 166 29.63 -19.59 -3.94
CA ARG A 166 29.41 -20.48 -5.07
C ARG A 166 30.68 -21.30 -5.16
N LYS A 167 30.67 -22.50 -4.56
CA LYS A 167 31.66 -23.53 -4.86
C LYS A 167 31.48 -23.77 -6.36
N TRP A 168 32.29 -23.07 -7.15
CA TRP A 168 32.63 -23.47 -8.51
C TRP A 168 33.47 -24.73 -8.37
N SER A 169 32.80 -25.80 -7.98
CA SER A 169 33.32 -27.14 -7.84
C SER A 169 32.12 -28.01 -8.13
N ASN A 170 32.24 -28.71 -9.25
CA ASN A 170 31.41 -29.82 -9.71
C ASN A 170 30.32 -29.40 -10.71
N ALA A 171 30.80 -29.05 -11.90
CA ALA A 171 30.34 -29.79 -13.07
C ALA A 171 30.44 -31.29 -12.76
N GLY A 172 29.30 -31.94 -12.57
CA GLY A 172 29.19 -33.40 -12.47
C GLY A 172 29.36 -33.98 -11.07
N ALA A 173 28.25 -34.10 -10.33
CA ALA A 173 27.94 -35.31 -9.58
C ALA A 173 26.46 -35.27 -9.17
N LYS A 174 25.71 -36.25 -9.67
CA LYS A 174 24.32 -36.54 -9.32
C LYS A 174 24.22 -37.01 -7.86
N GLY A 175 23.10 -36.64 -7.23
CA GLY A 175 22.31 -37.57 -6.42
C GLY A 175 22.60 -37.61 -4.93
N LEU A 176 21.49 -37.62 -4.19
CA LEU A 176 21.31 -38.13 -2.82
C LEU A 176 21.82 -37.20 -1.70
N ASP A 177 20.94 -36.35 -1.16
CA ASP A 177 20.06 -36.79 -0.06
C ASP A 177 19.01 -35.74 0.36
N ALA A 178 17.81 -36.26 0.58
CA ALA A 178 16.72 -35.81 1.47
C ALA A 178 16.16 -34.37 1.32
N GLN A 179 14.98 -34.12 0.75
CA GLN A 179 13.63 -34.63 1.10
C GLN A 179 13.13 -34.14 2.48
N GLN A 180 12.20 -33.17 2.45
CA GLN A 180 11.11 -32.79 3.39
C GLN A 180 10.93 -31.26 3.28
N GLU A 181 9.81 -30.64 2.93
CA GLU A 181 8.39 -31.01 2.98
C GLU A 181 7.60 -29.98 2.12
N GLY A 182 6.50 -30.40 1.47
CA GLY A 182 5.39 -29.48 1.16
C GLY A 182 5.16 -29.08 -0.31
N GLY A 183 5.40 -29.97 -1.27
CA GLY A 183 4.84 -29.81 -2.61
C GLY A 183 3.31 -30.01 -2.61
N ILE A 184 2.56 -29.00 -3.08
CA ILE A 184 1.10 -29.09 -3.25
C ILE A 184 0.82 -29.99 -4.47
N PRO A 185 0.01 -31.05 -4.36
CA PRO A 185 -0.38 -31.85 -5.50
C PRO A 185 -1.42 -31.10 -6.35
N MET A 186 -1.22 -31.03 -7.66
CA MET A 186 -2.27 -30.77 -8.63
C MET A 186 -2.64 -32.10 -9.28
N ILE A 187 -3.92 -32.47 -9.18
CA ILE A 187 -4.60 -33.40 -10.08
C ILE A 187 -4.99 -32.59 -11.33
#